data_AF-A0A382YMT7-F1
#
_entry.id   AF-A0A382YMT7-F1
#
_cell.length_a   1.000
_cell.length_b   1.000
_cell.length_c   1.000
_cell.angle_alpha   90.00
_cell.angle_beta   90.00
_cell.angle_gamma   90.00
#
_symmetry.space_group_name_H-M   'P 1'
#
loop_
_entity.id
_entity.type
_entity.pdbx_description
1 polymer ?
#
loop_
_entity_poly.entity_id
_entity_poly.type
_entity_poly.pdbx_seq_one_letter_code
_entity_poly.pdbx_strand_id
1 'polypeptide(L)'
;PPNYQIPKLVIDSQSLISVASRTLQMTGSRHITLLSIGGGRMDLELVGDKTMDAPIDSLGDVLNYSLRQVGTDSLFKHGYLVNYSIINKPLKHSNIEIEALESMVSNIEFSFIKVLEPIEREGQVQTPIIVKISGVDHINDILLKLSVSGRNLAIEKFVYISESENINQSAIFYISLFPPHNSDVQE
;
A
#
# COMPACT_ATOMS: atom_id res chain seq x y z
N PRO A 1 -18.54 8.78 28.22
CA PRO A 1 -17.64 9.18 27.09
C PRO A 1 -18.15 8.58 25.78
N PRO A 2 -18.30 9.35 24.69
CA PRO A 2 -18.54 8.74 23.40
C PRO A 2 -17.33 7.89 23.04
N ASN A 3 -17.58 6.63 22.72
CA ASN A 3 -16.57 5.63 22.39
C ASN A 3 -15.92 6.06 21.07
N TYR A 4 -14.67 6.51 21.10
CA TYR A 4 -13.91 6.89 19.91
C TYR A 4 -13.77 5.67 18.99
N GLN A 5 -14.33 5.76 17.78
CA GLN A 5 -14.16 4.74 16.76
C GLN A 5 -13.11 5.22 15.76
N ILE A 6 -11.98 4.51 15.73
CA ILE A 6 -11.00 4.63 14.66
C ILE A 6 -11.74 4.39 13.33
N PRO A 7 -11.55 5.23 12.30
CA PRO A 7 -12.15 4.98 11.00
C PRO A 7 -11.77 3.59 10.49
N LYS A 8 -12.76 2.83 9.98
CA LYS A 8 -12.54 1.48 9.45
C LYS A 8 -11.40 1.44 8.43
N LEU A 9 -11.29 2.50 7.60
CA LEU A 9 -10.23 2.68 6.61
C LEU A 9 -8.82 2.61 7.22
N VAL A 10 -8.61 3.12 8.43
CA VAL A 10 -7.31 3.09 9.12
C VAL A 10 -6.95 1.65 9.54
N ILE A 11 -7.94 0.84 9.93
CA ILE A 11 -7.74 -0.57 10.25
C ILE A 11 -7.45 -1.37 8.98
N ASP A 12 -8.26 -1.15 7.93
CA ASP A 12 -8.09 -1.83 6.63
C ASP A 12 -6.73 -1.49 6.01
N SER A 13 -6.23 -0.27 6.20
CA SER A 13 -4.90 0.18 5.78
C SER A 13 -3.77 -0.68 6.34
N GLN A 14 -3.85 -1.15 7.59
CA GLN A 14 -2.80 -1.99 8.18
C GLN A 14 -2.70 -3.35 7.49
N SER A 15 -3.84 -3.89 7.06
CA SER A 15 -3.89 -5.12 6.27
C SER A 15 -3.23 -4.89 4.91
N LEU A 16 -3.59 -3.79 4.25
CA LEU A 16 -3.02 -3.39 2.96
C LEU A 16 -1.49 -3.23 3.04
N ILE A 17 -0.99 -2.48 4.02
CA ILE A 17 0.46 -2.29 4.22
C ILE A 17 1.15 -3.63 4.43
N SER A 18 0.60 -4.48 5.30
CA SER A 18 1.20 -5.78 5.58
C SER A 18 1.22 -6.69 4.35
N VAL A 19 0.16 -6.68 3.54
CA VAL A 19 0.10 -7.48 2.30
C VAL A 19 1.08 -6.92 1.27
N ALA A 20 1.14 -5.59 1.10
CA ALA A 20 2.12 -4.95 0.21
C ALA A 20 3.56 -5.33 0.59
N SER A 21 3.94 -5.17 1.86
CA SER A 21 5.29 -5.52 2.33
C SER A 21 5.60 -7.01 2.16
N ARG A 22 4.66 -7.91 2.48
CA ARG A 22 4.86 -9.35 2.29
C ARG A 22 5.02 -9.71 0.82
N THR A 23 4.19 -9.15 -0.07
CA THR A 23 4.29 -9.40 -1.51
C THR A 23 5.64 -8.95 -2.07
N LEU A 24 6.11 -7.74 -1.71
CA LEU A 24 7.40 -7.23 -2.15
C LEU A 24 8.60 -8.07 -1.63
N GLN A 25 8.48 -8.68 -0.45
CA GLN A 25 9.52 -9.57 0.12
C GLN A 25 9.51 -10.97 -0.47
N MET A 26 8.34 -11.50 -0.84
CA MET A 26 8.17 -12.90 -1.23
C MET A 26 8.54 -13.18 -2.70
N THR A 27 8.69 -12.15 -3.53
CA THR A 27 8.91 -12.36 -4.97
C THR A 27 10.37 -12.67 -5.32
N GLY A 28 11.34 -12.49 -4.42
CA GLY A 28 12.72 -12.96 -4.61
C GLY A 28 13.34 -12.49 -5.93
N SER A 29 13.78 -13.42 -6.79
CA SER A 29 14.33 -13.16 -8.13
C SER A 29 13.29 -12.82 -9.21
N ARG A 30 12.00 -12.83 -8.87
CA ARG A 30 10.89 -12.64 -9.81
C ARG A 30 10.56 -11.17 -9.93
N HIS A 31 10.23 -10.75 -11.14
CA HIS A 31 9.96 -9.36 -11.43
C HIS A 31 8.46 -9.05 -11.28
N ILE A 32 8.09 -8.32 -10.22
CA ILE A 32 6.75 -7.75 -10.11
C ILE A 32 6.61 -6.66 -11.17
N THR A 33 5.67 -6.83 -12.10
CA THR A 33 5.34 -5.79 -13.09
C THR A 33 4.22 -4.86 -12.61
N LEU A 34 3.27 -5.41 -11.86
CA LEU A 34 2.17 -4.68 -11.24
C LEU A 34 1.85 -5.29 -9.88
N LEU A 35 1.63 -4.44 -8.90
CA LEU A 35 0.98 -4.81 -7.64
C LEU A 35 0.01 -3.69 -7.27
N SER A 36 -1.29 -3.94 -7.39
CA SER A 36 -2.34 -3.00 -6.99
C SER A 36 -3.14 -3.59 -5.83
N ILE A 37 -3.14 -2.91 -4.68
CA ILE A 37 -3.86 -3.35 -3.48
C ILE A 37 -4.81 -2.23 -3.05
N GLY A 38 -6.06 -2.57 -2.77
CA GLY A 38 -7.06 -1.63 -2.25
C GLY A 38 -8.43 -2.28 -2.10
N GLY A 39 -9.22 -1.80 -1.14
CA GLY A 39 -10.60 -2.26 -0.95
C GLY A 39 -10.77 -3.78 -0.75
N GLY A 40 -9.82 -4.43 -0.05
CA GLY A 40 -9.84 -5.87 0.19
C GLY A 40 -9.31 -6.73 -0.96
N ARG A 41 -8.94 -6.13 -2.10
CA ARG A 41 -8.44 -6.85 -3.28
C ARG A 41 -6.99 -6.51 -3.60
N MET A 42 -6.29 -7.52 -4.10
CA MET A 42 -4.94 -7.41 -4.65
C MET A 42 -4.93 -7.96 -6.08
N ASP A 43 -4.46 -7.14 -7.01
CA ASP A 43 -4.06 -7.53 -8.36
C ASP A 43 -2.53 -7.59 -8.41
N LEU A 44 -1.98 -8.74 -8.79
CA LEU A 44 -0.55 -8.99 -8.82
C LEU A 44 -0.16 -9.59 -10.16
N GLU A 45 0.78 -8.94 -10.84
CA GLU A 45 1.41 -9.45 -12.06
C GLU A 45 2.91 -9.67 -11.87
N LEU A 46 3.35 -10.89 -12.13
CA LEU A 46 4.75 -11.33 -12.03
C LEU A 46 5.24 -11.81 -13.39
N VAL A 47 6.52 -11.58 -13.69
CA VAL A 47 7.21 -12.25 -14.79
C VAL A 47 8.30 -13.17 -14.24
N GLY A 48 8.32 -14.41 -14.73
CA GLY A 48 9.28 -15.44 -14.34
C GLY A 48 9.14 -16.72 -15.16
N ASP A 49 9.63 -17.82 -14.62
CA ASP A 49 9.51 -19.15 -15.24
C ASP A 49 8.07 -19.66 -15.25
N LYS A 50 7.78 -20.64 -16.12
CA LYS A 50 6.45 -21.24 -16.30
C LYS A 50 5.82 -21.74 -14.99
N THR A 51 6.64 -22.27 -14.08
CA THR A 51 6.20 -22.79 -12.78
C THR A 51 6.46 -21.77 -11.70
N MET A 52 5.47 -21.53 -10.84
CA MET A 52 5.56 -20.58 -9.73
C MET A 52 5.57 -21.31 -8.38
N ASP A 53 6.58 -21.04 -7.56
CA ASP A 53 6.76 -21.55 -6.19
C ASP A 53 6.51 -20.46 -5.11
N ALA A 54 6.12 -19.24 -5.51
CA ALA A 54 5.69 -18.21 -4.58
C ALA A 54 4.34 -18.60 -3.93
N PRO A 55 4.22 -18.62 -2.59
CA PRO A 55 2.98 -19.02 -1.91
C PRO A 55 1.98 -17.86 -1.86
N ILE A 56 1.41 -17.52 -3.02
CA ILE A 56 0.45 -16.41 -3.18
C ILE A 56 -0.82 -16.62 -2.35
N ASP A 57 -1.23 -17.88 -2.17
CA ASP A 57 -2.32 -18.30 -1.28
C ASP A 57 -2.11 -17.91 0.19
N SER A 58 -0.86 -17.71 0.63
CA SER A 58 -0.57 -17.21 1.98
C SER A 58 -0.88 -15.71 2.19
N LEU A 59 -1.21 -14.99 1.12
CA LEU A 59 -1.62 -13.57 1.13
C LEU A 59 -3.14 -13.40 1.24
N GLY A 60 -3.92 -14.45 0.94
CA GLY A 60 -5.38 -14.48 0.97
C GLY A 60 -5.96 -15.44 -0.05
N ASP A 61 -7.28 -15.36 -0.26
CA ASP A 61 -7.99 -16.26 -1.17
C ASP A 61 -7.71 -15.87 -2.63
N VAL A 62 -7.09 -16.77 -3.40
CA VAL A 62 -6.88 -16.59 -4.83
C VAL A 62 -8.20 -16.78 -5.57
N LEU A 63 -8.75 -15.68 -6.09
CA LEU A 63 -10.02 -15.66 -6.81
C LEU A 63 -9.85 -16.02 -8.29
N ASN A 64 -8.71 -15.65 -8.87
CA ASN A 64 -8.40 -15.93 -10.26
C ASN A 64 -6.89 -16.02 -10.48
N TYR A 65 -6.50 -16.82 -11.47
CA TYR A 65 -5.13 -17.00 -11.91
C TYR A 65 -5.08 -17.05 -13.44
N SER A 66 -4.11 -16.35 -14.02
CA SER A 66 -3.83 -16.38 -15.46
C SER A 66 -2.34 -16.57 -15.74
N LEU A 67 -2.05 -17.25 -16.84
CA LEU A 67 -0.70 -17.53 -17.31
C LEU A 67 -0.60 -17.23 -18.79
N ARG A 68 0.38 -16.40 -19.18
CA ARG A 68 0.64 -16.08 -20.57
C ARG A 68 2.14 -16.03 -20.83
N GLN A 69 2.61 -16.66 -21.90
CA GLN A 69 3.98 -16.52 -22.35
C GLN A 69 4.24 -15.08 -22.85
N VAL A 70 5.33 -14.47 -22.40
CA VAL A 70 5.73 -13.11 -22.75
C VAL A 70 7.20 -13.10 -23.17
N GLY A 71 7.51 -12.59 -24.37
CA GLY A 71 8.90 -12.56 -24.86
C GLY A 71 9.39 -13.92 -25.39
N THR A 72 10.63 -14.29 -25.06
CA THR A 72 11.29 -15.54 -25.50
C THR A 72 10.65 -16.78 -24.87
N ASP A 73 11.01 -17.97 -25.37
CA ASP A 73 10.38 -19.27 -25.05
C ASP A 73 10.37 -19.70 -23.57
N SER A 74 10.97 -18.92 -22.67
CA SER A 74 11.12 -19.25 -21.24
C SER A 74 10.44 -18.29 -20.27
N LEU A 75 9.88 -17.15 -20.71
CA LEU A 75 9.30 -16.15 -19.82
C LEU A 75 7.77 -16.17 -19.85
N PHE A 76 7.19 -16.16 -18.66
CA PHE A 76 5.75 -16.23 -18.44
C PHE A 76 5.30 -15.12 -17.49
N LYS A 77 4.19 -14.49 -17.85
CA LYS A 77 3.46 -13.54 -17.02
C LYS A 77 2.38 -14.28 -16.25
N HIS A 78 2.45 -14.19 -14.93
CA HIS A 78 1.48 -14.73 -13.99
C HIS A 78 0.63 -13.59 -13.45
N GLY A 79 -0.68 -13.64 -13.67
CA GLY A 79 -1.64 -12.68 -13.11
C GLY A 79 -2.48 -13.33 -12.02
N TYR A 80 -2.55 -12.70 -10.84
CA TYR A 80 -3.35 -13.16 -9.71
C TYR A 80 -4.33 -12.08 -9.28
N LEU A 81 -5.58 -12.49 -9.09
CA LEU A 81 -6.56 -11.71 -8.35
C LEU A 81 -6.78 -12.37 -7.00
N VAL A 82 -6.52 -11.64 -5.91
CA VAL A 82 -6.56 -12.17 -4.54
C VAL A 82 -7.48 -11.31 -3.67
N ASN A 83 -8.30 -11.96 -2.85
CA ASN A 83 -8.98 -11.34 -1.72
C ASN A 83 -8.05 -11.43 -0.51
N TYR A 84 -7.34 -10.34 -0.18
CA TYR A 84 -6.26 -10.41 0.79
C TYR A 84 -6.78 -10.48 2.24
N SER A 85 -6.02 -11.15 3.10
CA SER A 85 -6.40 -11.35 4.49
C SER A 85 -6.40 -10.04 5.27
N ILE A 86 -7.48 -9.78 6.02
CA ILE A 86 -7.59 -8.65 6.94
C ILE A 86 -6.83 -8.99 8.22
N ILE A 87 -5.92 -8.11 8.61
CA ILE A 87 -5.18 -8.18 9.87
C ILE A 87 -5.77 -7.15 10.83
N ASN A 88 -6.28 -7.61 11.96
CA ASN A 88 -6.76 -6.75 13.02
C ASN A 88 -5.62 -6.50 14.04
N LYS A 89 -4.78 -5.49 13.77
CA LYS A 89 -3.72 -5.06 14.69
C LYS A 89 -4.19 -3.85 15.50
N PRO A 90 -3.92 -3.80 16.82
CA PRO A 90 -4.22 -2.64 17.63
C PRO A 90 -3.38 -1.44 17.17
N LEU A 91 -4.05 -0.37 16.76
CA LEU A 91 -3.41 0.89 16.40
C LEU A 91 -3.08 1.67 17.68
N LYS A 92 -1.81 1.70 18.06
CA LYS A 92 -1.31 2.40 19.27
C LYS A 92 -0.52 3.67 18.95
N HIS A 93 -0.72 4.25 17.77
CA HIS A 93 0.09 5.36 17.26
C HIS A 93 -0.58 6.72 17.51
N SER A 94 0.22 7.75 17.78
CA SER A 94 -0.23 9.15 17.86
C SER A 94 -0.67 9.65 16.49
N ASN A 95 -1.56 10.65 16.43
CA ASN A 95 -1.92 11.28 15.16
C ASN A 95 -0.68 11.85 14.45
N ILE A 96 -0.73 11.87 13.12
CA ILE A 96 0.30 12.52 12.29
C ILE A 96 -0.28 13.81 11.71
N GLU A 97 0.50 14.88 11.80
CA GLU A 97 0.21 16.17 11.15
C GLU A 97 0.60 16.13 9.67
N ILE A 98 -0.03 16.98 8.86
CA ILE A 98 0.25 17.05 7.40
C ILE A 98 1.73 17.38 7.16
N GLU A 99 2.28 18.35 7.88
CA GLU A 99 3.65 18.82 7.72
C GLU A 99 4.67 17.71 8.05
N ALA A 100 4.34 16.85 9.02
CA ALA A 100 5.16 15.70 9.36
C ALA A 100 5.16 14.64 8.25
N LEU A 101 4.01 14.39 7.62
CA LEU A 101 3.89 13.51 6.46
C LEU A 101 4.62 14.08 5.24
N GLU A 102 4.48 15.38 4.97
CA GLU A 102 5.18 16.07 3.89
C GLU A 102 6.70 16.04 4.07
N SER A 103 7.19 16.31 5.29
CA SER A 103 8.61 16.20 5.62
C SER A 103 9.11 14.76 5.43
N MET A 104 8.35 13.77 5.92
CA MET A 104 8.69 12.36 5.78
C MET A 104 8.86 11.94 4.32
N VAL A 105 7.95 12.36 3.44
CA VAL A 105 8.03 12.05 2.00
C VAL A 105 9.13 12.83 1.31
N SER A 106 9.25 14.14 1.57
CA SER A 106 10.21 15.02 0.88
C SER A 106 11.67 14.67 1.18
N ASN A 107 11.94 13.98 2.29
CA ASN A 107 13.27 13.48 2.64
C ASN A 107 13.68 12.22 1.84
N ILE A 108 12.80 11.69 1.00
CA ILE A 108 13.08 10.53 0.13
C ILE A 108 13.43 11.05 -1.27
N GLU A 109 14.55 10.58 -1.83
CA GLU A 109 14.93 10.91 -3.20
C GLU A 109 13.90 10.41 -4.22
N PHE A 110 13.70 11.17 -5.30
CA PHE A 110 12.74 10.83 -6.37
C PHE A 110 11.31 10.56 -5.88
N SER A 111 10.89 11.31 -4.87
CA SER A 111 9.56 11.30 -4.30
C SER A 111 8.71 12.49 -4.78
N PHE A 112 7.40 12.36 -4.62
CA PHE A 112 6.43 13.41 -4.87
C PHE A 112 5.27 13.25 -3.89
N ILE A 113 4.80 14.35 -3.32
CA ILE A 113 3.58 14.41 -2.52
C ILE A 113 2.66 15.49 -3.08
N LYS A 114 1.37 15.19 -3.14
CA LYS A 114 0.32 16.14 -3.46
C LYS A 114 -0.81 16.01 -2.45
N VAL A 115 -1.00 17.06 -1.67
CA VAL A 115 -2.16 17.24 -0.81
C VAL A 115 -3.30 17.83 -1.64
N LEU A 116 -4.51 17.28 -1.51
CA LEU A 116 -5.70 17.74 -2.19
C LEU A 116 -6.63 18.47 -1.21
N GLU A 117 -7.61 19.18 -1.75
CA GLU A 117 -8.66 19.81 -0.94
C GLU A 117 -9.41 18.77 -0.09
N PRO A 118 -9.73 19.07 1.18
CA PRO A 118 -10.52 18.20 2.03
C PRO A 118 -11.88 17.86 1.40
N ILE A 119 -12.30 16.61 1.59
CA ILE A 119 -13.59 16.11 1.12
C ILE A 119 -14.37 15.48 2.27
N GLU A 120 -15.70 15.49 2.18
CA GLU A 120 -16.55 14.71 3.06
C GLU A 120 -16.89 13.37 2.40
N ARG A 121 -16.61 12.27 3.10
CA ARG A 121 -16.94 10.91 2.67
C ARG A 121 -17.47 10.12 3.85
N GLU A 122 -18.63 9.49 3.67
CA GLU A 122 -19.24 8.64 4.71
C GLU A 122 -19.42 9.36 6.08
N GLY A 123 -19.70 10.67 6.04
CA GLY A 123 -19.88 11.50 7.24
C GLY A 123 -18.58 11.85 7.97
N GLN A 124 -17.42 11.65 7.34
CA GLN A 124 -16.11 12.05 7.86
C GLN A 124 -15.41 12.99 6.88
N VAL A 125 -14.82 14.06 7.40
CA VAL A 125 -13.90 14.90 6.62
C VAL A 125 -12.56 14.19 6.53
N GLN A 126 -12.02 14.10 5.32
CA GLN A 126 -10.69 13.57 5.07
C GLN A 126 -9.96 14.43 4.05
N THR A 127 -8.66 14.58 4.24
CA THR A 127 -7.76 15.24 3.28
C THR A 127 -7.11 14.15 2.42
N PRO A 128 -7.45 14.05 1.12
CA PRO A 128 -6.83 13.08 0.24
C PRO A 128 -5.39 13.51 -0.11
N ILE A 129 -4.47 12.54 -0.12
CA ILE A 129 -3.05 12.76 -0.36
C ILE A 129 -2.57 11.70 -1.35
N ILE A 130 -1.83 12.14 -2.37
CA ILE A 130 -1.17 11.26 -3.35
C ILE A 130 0.32 11.35 -3.10
N VAL A 131 0.94 10.21 -2.78
CA VAL A 131 2.39 10.08 -2.64
C VAL A 131 2.91 9.17 -3.74
N LYS A 132 3.94 9.59 -4.46
CA LYS A 132 4.69 8.75 -5.41
C LYS A 132 6.13 8.61 -4.93
N ILE A 133 6.61 7.38 -4.82
CA ILE A 133 7.99 7.06 -4.44
C ILE A 133 8.60 6.21 -5.55
N SER A 134 9.87 6.44 -5.87
CA SER A 134 10.65 5.62 -6.80
C SER A 134 11.72 4.84 -6.04
N GLY A 135 12.09 3.65 -6.52
CA GLY A 135 13.10 2.77 -5.91
C GLY A 135 12.53 1.86 -4.81
N VAL A 136 12.78 0.55 -4.92
CA VAL A 136 12.22 -0.45 -4.00
C VAL A 136 12.59 -0.23 -2.53
N ASP A 137 13.82 0.21 -2.25
CA ASP A 137 14.26 0.45 -0.87
C ASP A 137 13.49 1.62 -0.23
N HIS A 138 13.27 2.69 -0.99
CA HIS A 138 12.47 3.83 -0.56
C HIS A 138 10.99 3.47 -0.39
N ILE A 139 10.45 2.62 -1.28
CA ILE A 139 9.08 2.11 -1.18
C ILE A 139 8.89 1.26 0.08
N ASN A 140 9.87 0.42 0.40
CA ASN A 140 9.85 -0.39 1.62
C ASN A 140 9.98 0.48 2.87
N ASP A 141 10.85 1.50 2.85
CA ASP A 141 11.02 2.43 3.96
C ASP A 141 9.73 3.23 4.26
N ILE A 142 9.06 3.76 3.22
CA ILE A 142 7.79 4.47 3.44
C ILE A 142 6.68 3.52 3.91
N LEU A 143 6.60 2.28 3.40
CA LEU A 143 5.64 1.28 3.89
C LEU A 143 5.87 0.99 5.38
N LEU A 144 7.14 0.85 5.79
CA LEU A 144 7.49 0.64 7.19
C LEU A 144 7.08 1.84 8.06
N LYS A 145 7.41 3.06 7.63
CA LYS A 145 7.04 4.29 8.36
C LYS A 145 5.52 4.44 8.46
N LEU A 146 4.79 4.17 7.39
CA LEU A 146 3.32 4.22 7.37
C LEU A 146 2.68 3.09 8.21
N SER A 147 3.33 1.93 8.33
CA SER A 147 2.85 0.84 9.19
C SER A 147 2.79 1.22 10.67
N VAL A 148 3.62 2.18 11.09
CA VAL A 148 3.68 2.72 12.45
C VAL A 148 3.13 4.14 12.55
N SER A 149 2.53 4.66 11.48
CA SER A 149 1.95 6.01 11.44
C SER A 149 0.54 6.06 12.04
N GLY A 150 0.11 7.29 12.34
CA GLY A 150 -0.96 7.59 13.28
C GLY A 150 -2.35 7.03 13.05
N ARG A 151 -3.16 7.07 14.11
CA ARG A 151 -4.56 6.61 14.12
C ARG A 151 -5.49 7.41 13.20
N ASN A 152 -5.00 8.48 12.61
CA ASN A 152 -5.71 9.36 11.70
C ASN A 152 -5.22 9.26 10.24
N LEU A 153 -4.42 8.25 9.87
CA LEU A 153 -3.94 8.06 8.50
C LEU A 153 -4.32 6.69 7.95
N ALA A 154 -4.90 6.65 6.75
CA ALA A 154 -5.23 5.41 6.04
C ALA A 154 -4.66 5.40 4.63
N ILE A 155 -3.97 4.32 4.25
CA ILE A 155 -3.69 3.99 2.85
C ILE A 155 -4.91 3.28 2.29
N GLU A 156 -5.61 3.94 1.38
CA GLU A 156 -6.79 3.38 0.70
C GLU A 156 -6.41 2.49 -0.48
N LYS A 157 -5.33 2.87 -1.17
CA LYS A 157 -4.82 2.15 -2.34
C LYS A 157 -3.31 2.29 -2.45
N PHE A 158 -2.65 1.19 -2.79
CA PHE A 158 -1.25 1.10 -3.13
C PHE A 158 -1.12 0.56 -4.55
N VAL A 159 -0.29 1.19 -5.37
CA VAL A 159 -0.01 0.74 -6.74
C VAL A 159 1.48 0.78 -6.97
N TYR A 160 2.10 -0.38 -7.10
CA TYR A 160 3.49 -0.55 -7.51
C TYR A 160 3.54 -0.98 -8.98
N ILE A 161 4.43 -0.35 -9.74
CA ILE A 161 4.68 -0.65 -11.15
C ILE A 161 6.20 -0.74 -11.34
N SER A 162 6.62 -1.76 -12.09
CA SER A 162 8.00 -1.84 -12.57
C SER A 162 8.02 -2.29 -14.03
N GLU A 163 8.76 -1.53 -14.84
CA GLU A 163 9.04 -1.92 -16.22
C GLU A 163 10.14 -2.98 -16.26
N SER A 164 9.98 -4.00 -17.11
CA SER A 164 10.82 -5.20 -17.16
C SER A 164 12.29 -4.98 -17.51
N GLU A 165 12.70 -3.76 -17.87
CA GLU A 165 14.05 -3.46 -18.36
C GLU A 165 14.73 -2.27 -17.67
N ASN A 166 14.07 -1.59 -16.73
CA ASN A 166 14.63 -0.43 -16.06
C ASN A 166 14.52 -0.51 -14.54
N ILE A 167 15.49 0.11 -13.87
CA ILE A 167 15.55 0.35 -12.41
C ILE A 167 14.39 1.27 -11.94
N ASN A 168 13.52 1.71 -12.85
CA ASN A 168 12.41 2.61 -12.61
C ASN A 168 11.21 1.89 -11.99
N GLN A 169 11.41 1.40 -10.77
CA GLN A 169 10.34 0.90 -9.93
C GLN A 169 9.70 2.11 -9.25
N SER A 170 8.37 2.20 -9.27
CA SER A 170 7.68 3.26 -8.55
C SER A 170 6.40 2.75 -7.90
N ALA A 171 6.05 3.37 -6.79
CA ALA A 171 4.80 3.14 -6.11
C ALA A 171 4.02 4.45 -5.94
N ILE A 172 2.70 4.35 -6.04
CA ILE A 172 1.74 5.41 -5.74
C ILE A 172 0.91 4.95 -4.54
N PHE A 173 0.85 5.80 -3.52
CA PHE A 173 0.04 5.65 -2.33
C PHE A 173 -1.09 6.67 -2.39
N TYR A 174 -2.31 6.19 -2.31
CA TYR A 174 -3.50 7.01 -2.12
C TYR A 174 -3.85 6.97 -0.64
N ILE A 175 -3.67 8.10 0.02
CA ILE A 175 -3.75 8.25 1.47
C ILE A 175 -4.93 9.15 1.79
N SER A 176 -5.66 8.83 2.85
CA SER A 176 -6.63 9.72 3.48
C SER A 176 -6.13 10.06 4.87
N LEU A 177 -5.98 11.36 5.12
CA LEU A 177 -5.66 11.90 6.43
C LEU A 177 -6.92 12.47 7.06
N PHE A 178 -7.24 12.00 8.27
CA PHE A 178 -8.37 12.46 9.04
C PHE A 178 -7.91 13.58 9.99
N PRO A 179 -8.71 14.63 10.19
CA PRO A 179 -8.39 15.65 11.17
C PRO A 179 -8.31 15.01 12.57
N PRO A 180 -7.35 15.42 13.41
CA PRO A 180 -7.29 14.98 14.80
C PRO A 180 -8.60 15.35 15.52
N HIS A 181 -9.09 14.47 16.38
CA HIS A 181 -10.30 14.78 17.14
C HIS A 181 -9.96 15.78 18.25
N ASN A 182 -10.87 16.71 18.58
CA ASN A 182 -10.67 17.71 19.64
C ASN A 182 -10.28 17.12 21.03
N SER A 183 -10.50 15.82 21.26
CA SER A 183 -10.07 15.13 22.48
C SER A 183 -8.58 14.73 22.49
N ASP A 184 -7.92 14.73 21.33
CA ASP A 184 -6.50 14.38 21.18
C ASP A 184 -5.57 15.59 21.38
N VAL A 185 -6.15 16.79 21.57
CA VAL A 185 -5.42 18.07 21.78
C VAL A 185 -5.21 18.36 23.28
N GLN A 186 -5.53 17.39 24.15
CA GLN A 186 -5.30 17.48 25.59
C GLN A 186 -4.39 16.33 26.07
N GLU A 187 -3.11 16.38 25.68
CA GLU A 187 -2.00 15.79 26.47
C GLU A 187 -0.82 16.77 26.52
#